data_AF-A0A7J4P4G6-F1
#
_entry.id   AF-A0A7J4P4G6-F1
#
_cell.length_a   1.000
_cell.length_b   1.000
_cell.length_c   1.000
_cell.angle_alpha   90.00
_cell.angle_beta   90.00
_cell.angle_gamma   90.00
#
_symmetry.space_group_name_H-M   'P 1'
#
loop_
_entity.id
_entity.type
_entity.pdbx_description
1 polymer ?
#
loop_
_entity_poly.entity_id
_entity_poly.type
_entity_poly.pdbx_seq_one_letter_code
_entity_poly.pdbx_strand_id
1 'polypeptide(L)'
;MATIDTLVDTWKNPVNRDLFITSQPIPFDPAGYEMRGLRPNNGSYQPPQDINYSPALTPYALVLHVTRKGKTLPSALLGFTYANEVADCLQIQGGQRRYKQLSPVRWDMALFDDFVSLTKQAGARELLLMPAAFQDGVDEHRIEAVTRRYDGNAHRHGFKLSAARQRYVLEISR
;
A
#
# COMPACT_ATOMS: atom_id res chain seq x y z
N MET A 1 -1.85 14.91 -18.88
CA MET A 1 -1.92 14.00 -17.71
C MET A 1 -0.65 14.15 -16.91
N ALA A 2 -0.75 14.15 -15.57
CA ALA A 2 0.44 14.10 -14.73
C ALA A 2 1.12 12.72 -14.88
N THR A 3 2.45 12.68 -14.87
CA THR A 3 3.19 11.41 -14.93
C THR A 3 3.09 10.69 -13.59
N ILE A 4 3.32 9.37 -13.59
CA ILE A 4 3.39 8.59 -12.34
C ILE A 4 4.42 9.18 -11.37
N ASP A 5 5.55 9.65 -11.88
CA ASP A 5 6.61 10.27 -11.08
C ASP A 5 6.12 11.52 -10.34
N THR A 6 5.47 12.45 -11.05
CA THR A 6 4.94 13.69 -10.44
C THR A 6 3.82 13.38 -9.45
N LEU A 7 2.95 12.42 -9.78
CA LEU A 7 1.86 12.00 -8.90
C LEU A 7 2.40 11.43 -7.59
N VAL A 8 3.37 10.51 -7.64
CA VAL A 8 3.97 9.93 -6.44
C VAL A 8 4.70 10.99 -5.62
N ASP A 9 5.51 11.86 -6.24
CA ASP A 9 6.26 12.89 -5.50
C ASP A 9 5.36 13.89 -4.77
N THR A 10 4.17 14.14 -5.30
CA THR A 10 3.21 15.10 -4.73
C THR A 10 2.09 14.42 -3.95
N TRP A 11 2.04 13.09 -3.92
CA TRP A 11 0.95 12.35 -3.29
C TRP A 11 0.96 12.58 -1.78
N LYS A 12 -0.12 13.20 -1.29
CA LYS A 12 -0.33 13.43 0.13
C LYS A 12 -1.83 13.53 0.44
N ASN A 13 -2.38 12.49 1.05
CA ASN A 13 -3.81 12.42 1.34
C ASN A 13 -4.07 12.03 2.81
N PRO A 14 -5.14 12.54 3.44
CA PRO A 14 -5.62 11.99 4.70
C PRO A 14 -6.16 10.56 4.47
N VAL A 15 -6.06 9.70 5.48
CA VAL A 15 -6.68 8.37 5.41
C VAL A 15 -8.20 8.46 5.56
N ASN A 16 -8.94 7.70 4.75
CA ASN A 16 -10.40 7.62 4.83
C ASN A 16 -10.85 7.22 6.25
N ARG A 17 -11.73 8.03 6.85
CA ARG A 17 -12.23 7.84 8.22
C ARG A 17 -13.00 6.53 8.41
N ASP A 18 -13.62 6.01 7.36
CA ASP A 18 -14.40 4.77 7.42
C ASP A 18 -13.52 3.52 7.59
N LEU A 19 -12.21 3.66 7.37
CA LEU A 19 -11.23 2.58 7.55
C LEU A 19 -10.74 2.45 8.99
N PHE A 20 -11.13 3.36 9.89
CA PHE A 20 -10.75 3.31 11.29
C PHE A 20 -11.67 2.41 12.10
N ILE A 21 -11.07 1.65 13.02
CA ILE A 21 -11.74 0.67 13.86
C ILE A 21 -12.02 1.31 15.23
N THR A 22 -13.22 1.87 15.38
CA THR A 22 -13.62 2.66 16.57
C THR A 22 -13.78 1.83 17.84
N SER A 23 -13.90 0.51 17.73
CA SER A 23 -13.99 -0.41 18.87
C SER A 23 -12.64 -0.77 19.51
N GLN A 24 -11.52 -0.26 18.98
CA GLN A 24 -10.19 -0.59 19.50
C GLN A 24 -9.91 0.09 20.84
N PRO A 25 -9.29 -0.61 21.81
CA PRO A 25 -8.94 -0.04 23.11
C PRO A 25 -7.77 0.96 23.04
N ILE A 26 -7.15 1.12 21.88
CA ILE A 26 -5.97 1.97 21.67
C ILE A 26 -6.44 3.35 21.23
N PRO A 27 -6.19 4.42 22.01
CA PRO A 27 -6.53 5.77 21.58
C PRO A 27 -5.78 6.15 20.31
N PHE A 28 -6.50 6.74 19.35
CA PHE A 28 -5.98 7.23 18.08
C PHE A 28 -6.68 8.53 17.67
N ASP A 29 -6.01 9.31 16.83
CA ASP A 29 -6.57 10.49 16.18
C ASP A 29 -6.45 10.29 14.66
N PRO A 30 -7.57 10.16 13.92
CA PRO A 30 -7.55 10.02 12.47
C PRO A 30 -6.77 11.12 11.74
N ALA A 31 -6.76 12.35 12.26
CA ALA A 31 -6.02 13.45 11.64
C ALA A 31 -4.49 13.26 11.68
N GLY A 32 -4.01 12.36 12.56
CA GLY A 32 -2.61 11.96 12.62
C GLY A 32 -2.18 10.98 11.54
N TYR A 33 -3.07 10.48 10.69
CA TYR A 33 -2.78 9.48 9.67
C TYR A 33 -2.84 10.10 8.28
N GLU A 34 -1.76 9.94 7.52
CA GLU A 34 -1.64 10.46 6.17
C GLU A 34 -0.91 9.46 5.27
N MET A 35 -1.32 9.40 4.01
CA MET A 35 -0.63 8.69 2.96
C MET A 35 0.35 9.63 2.28
N ARG A 36 1.57 9.16 2.02
CA ARG A 36 2.58 9.90 1.25
C ARG A 36 3.19 9.02 0.17
N GLY A 37 3.45 9.57 -1.01
CA GLY A 37 4.21 8.86 -2.03
C GLY A 37 5.71 8.83 -1.73
N LEU A 38 6.38 7.82 -2.28
CA LEU A 38 7.80 7.56 -2.11
C LEU A 38 8.42 7.10 -3.42
N ARG A 39 9.48 7.82 -3.87
CA ARG A 39 10.44 7.39 -4.90
C ARG A 39 11.86 7.40 -4.32
N PRO A 40 12.39 6.24 -3.88
CA PRO A 40 13.66 6.16 -3.15
C PRO A 40 14.86 6.68 -3.95
N ASN A 41 14.83 6.48 -5.28
CA ASN A 41 15.94 6.84 -6.16
C ASN A 41 15.97 8.33 -6.55
N ASN A 42 14.99 9.14 -6.09
CA ASN A 42 14.95 10.58 -6.35
C ASN A 42 15.55 11.42 -5.19
N GLY A 43 16.18 10.78 -4.20
CA GLY A 43 16.84 11.48 -3.09
C GLY A 43 15.91 12.20 -2.10
N SER A 44 14.59 12.12 -2.30
CA SER A 44 13.60 12.85 -1.49
C SER A 44 13.30 12.19 -0.14
N TYR A 45 13.54 10.89 -0.01
CA TYR A 45 13.22 10.15 1.21
C TYR A 45 13.96 8.81 1.29
N GLN A 46 14.59 8.53 2.42
CA GLN A 46 15.21 7.23 2.68
C GLN A 46 14.12 6.17 2.94
N PRO A 47 14.26 4.94 2.40
CA PRO A 47 13.43 3.80 2.77
C PRO A 47 13.15 3.71 4.27
N PRO A 48 11.90 3.46 4.70
CA PRO A 48 11.60 3.25 6.11
C PRO A 48 12.41 2.08 6.68
N GLN A 49 13.38 2.35 7.56
CA GLN A 49 14.28 1.32 8.11
C GLN A 49 13.54 0.21 8.89
N ASP A 50 12.40 0.54 9.50
CA ASP A 50 11.57 -0.39 10.26
C ASP A 50 10.58 -1.17 9.39
N ILE A 51 10.59 -1.00 8.06
CA ILE A 51 9.70 -1.72 7.13
C ILE A 51 10.56 -2.49 6.13
N ASN A 52 10.28 -3.78 5.94
CA ASN A 52 10.98 -4.60 4.97
C ASN A 52 10.58 -4.18 3.54
N TYR A 53 11.32 -3.24 2.96
CA TYR A 53 11.03 -2.64 1.66
C TYR A 53 12.18 -2.87 0.70
N SER A 54 11.85 -3.23 -0.54
CA SER A 54 12.81 -3.60 -1.56
C SER A 54 12.71 -2.62 -2.74
N PRO A 55 13.38 -1.45 -2.68
CA PRO A 55 13.27 -0.41 -3.71
C PRO A 55 13.76 -0.86 -5.09
N ALA A 56 14.62 -1.88 -5.15
CA ALA A 56 15.05 -2.51 -6.40
C ALA A 56 13.91 -3.28 -7.11
N LEU A 57 12.94 -3.80 -6.35
CA LEU A 57 11.77 -4.51 -6.89
C LEU A 57 10.59 -3.56 -7.12
N THR A 58 10.43 -2.57 -6.25
CA THR A 58 9.30 -1.64 -6.24
C THR A 58 9.81 -0.19 -6.23
N PRO A 59 10.07 0.43 -7.40
CA PRO A 59 10.65 1.77 -7.49
C PRO A 59 9.71 2.88 -6.99
N TYR A 60 8.42 2.58 -6.86
CA TYR A 60 7.40 3.44 -6.28
C TYR A 60 6.82 2.81 -5.02
N ALA A 61 6.46 3.64 -4.05
CA ALA A 61 5.65 3.21 -2.92
C ALA A 61 4.67 4.30 -2.46
N LEU A 62 3.61 3.85 -1.82
CA LEU A 62 2.76 4.66 -0.95
C LEU A 62 3.07 4.27 0.49
N VAL A 63 3.21 5.26 1.37
CA VAL A 63 3.63 5.08 2.76
C VAL A 63 2.61 5.69 3.67
N LEU A 64 2.11 4.89 4.61
CA LEU A 64 1.27 5.37 5.70
C LEU A 64 2.17 5.98 6.79
N HIS A 65 2.06 7.29 6.98
CA HIS A 65 2.67 8.00 8.09
C HIS A 65 1.65 8.18 9.22
N VAL A 66 2.11 7.98 10.45
CA VAL A 66 1.31 8.16 11.65
C VAL A 66 2.01 9.12 12.59
N THR A 67 1.32 10.20 12.93
CA THR A 67 1.75 11.22 13.87
C THR A 67 1.14 10.94 15.24
N ARG A 68 2.01 10.68 16.24
CA ARG A 68 1.58 10.46 17.62
C ARG A 68 2.54 11.17 18.58
N LYS A 69 1.98 11.96 19.51
CA LYS A 69 2.76 12.75 20.49
C LYS A 69 3.83 13.63 19.81
N GLY A 70 3.45 14.29 18.71
CA GLY A 70 4.34 15.18 17.94
C GLY A 70 5.41 14.47 17.09
N LYS A 71 5.43 13.13 17.04
CA LYS A 71 6.36 12.36 16.20
C LYS A 71 5.63 11.69 15.05
N THR A 72 6.06 11.97 13.83
CA THR A 72 5.57 11.34 12.59
C THR A 72 6.49 10.20 12.19
N LEU A 73 5.95 9.00 12.04
CA LEU A 73 6.71 7.81 11.68
C LEU A 73 6.08 7.10 10.48
N PRO A 74 6.90 6.61 9.52
CA PRO A 74 6.41 5.64 8.55
C PRO A 74 6.01 4.36 9.30
N SER A 75 4.79 3.89 9.03
CA SER A 75 4.17 2.80 9.79
C SER A 75 3.81 1.62 8.91
N ALA A 76 3.48 1.83 7.64
CA ALA A 76 3.28 0.78 6.65
C ALA A 76 3.53 1.31 5.24
N LEU A 77 3.67 0.44 4.25
CA LEU A 77 3.79 0.81 2.84
C LEU A 77 3.18 -0.21 1.89
N LEU A 78 2.91 0.26 0.67
CA LEU A 78 2.60 -0.53 -0.50
C LEU A 78 3.59 -0.16 -1.60
N GLY A 79 4.40 -1.11 -2.03
CA GLY A 79 5.40 -0.97 -3.10
C GLY A 79 4.88 -1.53 -4.42
N PHE A 80 5.11 -0.79 -5.50
CA PHE A 80 4.63 -1.15 -6.83
C PHE A 80 5.59 -0.73 -7.96
N THR A 81 5.37 -1.30 -9.14
CA THR A 81 5.96 -0.86 -10.42
C THR A 81 4.90 -0.20 -11.28
N TYR A 82 5.32 0.65 -12.22
CA TYR A 82 4.43 1.24 -13.22
C TYR A 82 5.14 1.29 -14.57
N ALA A 83 4.61 0.58 -15.57
CA ALA A 83 5.16 0.57 -16.92
C ALA A 83 4.06 0.24 -17.93
N ASN A 84 4.10 0.88 -19.11
CA ASN A 84 3.14 0.62 -20.20
C ASN A 84 1.66 0.67 -19.77
N GLU A 85 1.30 1.64 -18.93
CA GLU A 85 -0.05 1.79 -18.35
C GLU A 85 -0.51 0.60 -17.48
N VAL A 86 0.43 -0.22 -17.00
CA VAL A 86 0.18 -1.31 -16.04
C VAL A 86 0.87 -0.99 -14.73
N ALA A 87 0.14 -1.10 -13.62
CA ALA A 87 0.70 -0.99 -12.28
C ALA A 87 0.70 -2.36 -11.58
N ASP A 88 1.85 -2.85 -11.11
CA ASP A 88 1.96 -4.13 -10.40
C ASP A 88 2.31 -3.90 -8.93
N CYS A 89 1.37 -4.20 -8.04
CA CYS A 89 1.55 -4.16 -6.60
C CYS A 89 2.23 -5.44 -6.12
N LEU A 90 3.48 -5.30 -5.68
CA LEU A 90 4.34 -6.43 -5.33
C LEU A 90 4.52 -6.57 -3.81
N GLN A 91 4.47 -5.47 -3.06
CA GLN A 91 4.71 -5.48 -1.61
C GLN A 91 3.63 -4.69 -0.88
N ILE A 92 3.07 -5.27 0.19
CA ILE A 92 2.25 -4.56 1.17
C ILE A 92 2.80 -4.94 2.54
N GLN A 93 3.43 -4.00 3.23
CA GLN A 93 4.24 -4.28 4.42
C GLN A 93 3.94 -3.32 5.57
N GLY A 94 3.68 -3.90 6.74
CA GLY A 94 3.58 -3.15 7.99
C GLY A 94 4.94 -3.06 8.66
N GLY A 95 5.21 -1.94 9.34
CA GLY A 95 6.46 -1.74 10.07
C GLY A 95 6.58 -2.61 11.31
N GLN A 96 7.81 -3.03 11.60
CA GLN A 96 8.15 -3.76 12.81
C GLN A 96 7.81 -2.91 14.05
N ARG A 97 7.19 -3.54 15.05
CA ARG A 97 6.82 -2.89 16.33
C ARG A 97 5.88 -1.68 16.15
N ARG A 98 5.11 -1.62 15.05
CA ARG A 98 4.11 -0.57 14.76
C ARG A 98 2.67 -0.94 15.09
N TYR A 99 2.45 -1.99 15.89
CA TYR A 99 1.10 -2.46 16.25
C TYR A 99 0.19 -1.33 16.76
N LYS A 100 0.68 -0.46 17.64
CA LYS A 100 -0.13 0.64 18.20
C LYS A 100 -0.52 1.71 17.17
N GLN A 101 0.20 1.82 16.06
CA GLN A 101 -0.07 2.72 14.96
C GLN A 101 -0.98 2.05 13.92
N LEU A 102 -0.83 0.75 13.71
CA LEU A 102 -1.54 0.03 12.64
C LEU A 102 -2.88 -0.54 13.07
N SER A 103 -3.02 -1.02 14.31
CA SER A 103 -4.26 -1.65 14.80
C SER A 103 -5.52 -0.77 14.72
N PRO A 104 -5.45 0.56 14.90
CA PRO A 104 -6.65 1.40 14.82
C PRO A 104 -7.24 1.58 13.42
N VAL A 105 -6.57 1.12 12.36
CA VAL A 105 -6.97 1.38 10.98
C VAL A 105 -6.74 0.15 10.10
N ARG A 106 -7.61 -0.06 9.11
CA ARG A 106 -7.38 -1.02 8.03
C ARG A 106 -6.30 -0.48 7.08
N TRP A 107 -5.07 -0.41 7.58
CA TRP A 107 -3.93 0.25 6.93
C TRP A 107 -3.60 -0.36 5.56
N ASP A 108 -3.78 -1.67 5.42
CA ASP A 108 -3.57 -2.40 4.18
C ASP A 108 -4.56 -1.96 3.10
N MET A 109 -5.84 -1.82 3.49
CA MET A 109 -6.87 -1.30 2.61
C MET A 109 -6.63 0.17 2.29
N ALA A 110 -6.27 1.00 3.27
CA ALA A 110 -6.00 2.42 3.06
C ALA A 110 -4.88 2.64 2.03
N LEU A 111 -3.81 1.85 2.11
CA LEU A 111 -2.74 1.86 1.12
C LEU A 111 -3.23 1.45 -0.27
N PHE A 112 -4.07 0.43 -0.33
CA PHE A 112 -4.56 -0.11 -1.59
C PHE A 112 -5.57 0.82 -2.28
N ASP A 113 -6.50 1.42 -1.52
CA ASP A 113 -7.44 2.44 -2.01
C ASP A 113 -6.67 3.60 -2.68
N ASP A 114 -5.62 4.11 -2.01
CA ASP A 114 -4.78 5.17 -2.54
C ASP A 114 -3.96 4.71 -3.75
N PHE A 115 -3.47 3.46 -3.76
CA PHE A 115 -2.77 2.88 -4.92
C PHE A 115 -3.69 2.85 -6.15
N VAL A 116 -4.92 2.36 -6.01
CA VAL A 116 -5.91 2.34 -7.09
C VAL A 116 -6.23 3.77 -7.55
N SER A 117 -6.39 4.71 -6.62
CA SER A 117 -6.68 6.11 -6.95
C SER A 117 -5.52 6.77 -7.72
N LEU A 118 -4.30 6.65 -7.22
CA LEU A 118 -3.09 7.22 -7.82
C LEU A 118 -2.85 6.66 -9.21
N THR A 119 -2.94 5.35 -9.38
CA THR A 119 -2.66 4.68 -10.66
C THR A 119 -3.73 4.98 -11.71
N LYS A 120 -5.01 5.10 -11.33
CA LYS A 120 -6.07 5.61 -12.21
C LYS A 120 -5.77 7.03 -12.69
N GLN A 121 -5.33 7.92 -11.81
CA GLN A 121 -4.94 9.28 -12.18
C GLN A 121 -3.71 9.32 -13.10
N ALA A 122 -2.79 8.35 -12.94
CA ALA A 122 -1.64 8.17 -13.81
C ALA A 122 -2.00 7.59 -15.19
N GLY A 123 -3.23 7.12 -15.40
CA GLY A 123 -3.68 6.53 -16.65
C GLY A 123 -3.48 5.02 -16.76
N ALA A 124 -3.40 4.31 -15.64
CA ALA A 124 -3.34 2.85 -15.67
C ALA A 124 -4.56 2.28 -16.39
N ARG A 125 -4.34 1.32 -17.29
CA ARG A 125 -5.38 0.48 -17.89
C ARG A 125 -5.56 -0.84 -17.16
N GLU A 126 -4.55 -1.23 -16.38
CA GLU A 126 -4.55 -2.48 -15.67
C GLU A 126 -3.79 -2.36 -14.36
N LEU A 127 -4.36 -2.94 -13.30
CA LEU A 127 -3.70 -3.14 -12.02
C LEU A 127 -3.50 -4.62 -11.78
N LEU A 128 -2.31 -4.96 -11.29
CA LEU A 128 -1.93 -6.30 -10.90
C LEU A 128 -1.67 -6.31 -9.39
N LEU A 129 -2.01 -7.43 -8.76
CA LEU A 129 -1.66 -7.72 -7.38
C LEU A 129 -1.14 -9.15 -7.28
N MET A 130 0.01 -9.31 -6.65
CA MET A 130 0.58 -10.63 -6.37
C MET A 130 -0.22 -11.35 -5.27
N PRO A 131 -0.75 -12.56 -5.51
CA PRO A 131 -1.42 -13.35 -4.49
C PRO A 131 -0.54 -13.68 -3.29
N ALA A 132 -1.14 -13.87 -2.11
CA ALA A 132 -0.42 -14.17 -0.88
C ALA A 132 0.48 -15.41 -0.99
N ALA A 133 0.02 -16.45 -1.71
CA ALA A 133 0.75 -17.70 -1.90
C ALA A 133 2.08 -17.55 -2.67
N PHE A 134 2.27 -16.43 -3.37
CA PHE A 134 3.48 -16.14 -4.14
C PHE A 134 4.36 -15.05 -3.50
N GLN A 135 4.02 -14.59 -2.30
CA GLN A 135 4.81 -13.61 -1.59
C GLN A 135 6.05 -14.25 -0.97
N ASP A 136 7.20 -13.60 -1.13
CA ASP A 136 8.46 -14.05 -0.53
C ASP A 136 8.45 -13.90 0.99
N GLY A 137 8.98 -14.90 1.70
CA GLY A 137 9.17 -14.85 3.16
C GLY A 137 7.88 -14.96 3.96
N VAL A 138 6.83 -15.59 3.41
CA VAL A 138 5.60 -15.88 4.14
C VAL A 138 5.86 -16.93 5.21
N ASP A 139 5.82 -16.49 6.46
CA ASP A 139 5.73 -17.37 7.62
C ASP A 139 4.36 -18.06 7.61
N GLU A 140 4.34 -19.39 7.56
CA GLU A 140 3.12 -20.20 7.55
C GLU A 140 2.20 -19.88 8.75
N HIS A 141 2.77 -19.50 9.90
CA HIS A 141 2.00 -19.11 11.09
C HIS A 141 1.26 -17.77 10.93
N ARG A 142 1.58 -17.00 9.88
CA ARG A 142 1.01 -15.68 9.58
C ARG A 142 0.29 -15.65 8.24
N ILE A 143 0.14 -16.79 7.57
CA ILE A 143 -0.47 -16.89 6.24
C ILE A 143 -1.83 -16.20 6.19
N GLU A 144 -2.68 -16.35 7.21
CA GLU A 144 -4.01 -15.71 7.25
C GLU A 144 -3.95 -14.18 7.21
N ALA A 145 -2.94 -13.58 7.85
CA ALA A 145 -2.77 -12.13 7.83
C ALA A 145 -2.26 -11.66 6.47
N VAL A 146 -1.44 -12.47 5.78
CA VAL A 146 -0.96 -12.19 4.43
C VAL A 146 -2.09 -12.38 3.42
N THR A 147 -2.84 -13.48 3.48
CA THR A 147 -4.04 -13.74 2.66
C THR A 147 -5.05 -12.59 2.77
N ARG A 148 -5.37 -12.12 3.99
CA ARG A 148 -6.27 -10.97 4.14
C ARG A 148 -5.74 -9.71 3.47
N ARG A 149 -4.43 -9.47 3.55
CA ARG A 149 -3.77 -8.27 3.01
C ARG A 149 -3.70 -8.28 1.49
N TYR A 150 -3.47 -9.42 0.86
CA TYR A 150 -3.33 -9.50 -0.59
C TYR A 150 -4.65 -9.96 -1.22
N ASP A 151 -5.03 -11.22 -0.98
CA ASP A 151 -6.20 -11.84 -1.60
C ASP A 151 -7.50 -11.14 -1.15
N GLY A 152 -7.61 -10.80 0.14
CA GLY A 152 -8.77 -10.07 0.67
C GLY A 152 -8.95 -8.68 0.06
N ASN A 153 -7.85 -7.95 -0.17
CA ASN A 153 -7.90 -6.65 -0.86
C ASN A 153 -8.24 -6.80 -2.34
N ALA A 154 -7.67 -7.79 -3.04
CA ALA A 154 -8.03 -8.11 -4.43
C ALA A 154 -9.53 -8.36 -4.59
N HIS A 155 -10.10 -9.26 -3.78
CA HIS A 155 -11.52 -9.59 -3.84
C HIS A 155 -12.42 -8.37 -3.60
N ARG A 156 -12.10 -7.56 -2.59
CA ARG A 156 -12.88 -6.36 -2.26
C ARG A 156 -12.88 -5.32 -3.39
N HIS A 157 -11.78 -5.23 -4.13
CA HIS A 157 -11.61 -4.29 -5.24
C HIS A 157 -12.04 -4.87 -6.59
N GLY A 158 -12.62 -6.07 -6.62
CA GLY A 158 -13.13 -6.68 -7.84
C GLY A 158 -12.05 -7.26 -8.77
N PHE A 159 -10.84 -7.50 -8.26
CA PHE A 159 -9.80 -8.17 -9.04
C PHE A 159 -10.19 -9.62 -9.31
N LYS A 160 -9.77 -10.13 -10.46
CA LYS A 160 -9.96 -11.53 -10.87
C LYS A 160 -8.61 -12.23 -10.93
N LEU A 161 -8.54 -13.45 -10.40
CA LEU A 161 -7.31 -14.24 -10.47
C LEU A 161 -7.07 -14.71 -11.90
N SER A 162 -5.91 -14.37 -12.47
CA SER A 162 -5.41 -14.89 -13.73
C SER A 162 -4.37 -15.97 -13.47
N ALA A 163 -4.74 -17.23 -13.74
CA ALA A 163 -3.83 -18.36 -13.57
C ALA A 163 -2.60 -18.25 -14.50
N ALA A 164 -2.79 -17.79 -15.73
CA ALA A 164 -1.72 -17.63 -16.71
C ALA A 164 -0.66 -16.60 -16.29
N ARG A 165 -1.08 -15.56 -15.56
CA ARG A 165 -0.19 -14.48 -15.10
C ARG A 165 0.28 -14.66 -13.65
N GLN A 166 -0.32 -15.60 -12.92
CA GLN A 166 -0.12 -15.75 -11.47
C GLN A 166 -0.31 -14.42 -10.72
N ARG A 167 -1.36 -13.69 -11.12
CA ARG A 167 -1.71 -12.36 -10.61
C ARG A 167 -3.21 -12.24 -10.45
N TYR A 168 -3.64 -11.48 -9.45
CA TYR A 168 -4.95 -10.83 -9.49
C TYR A 168 -4.87 -9.66 -10.47
N VAL A 169 -5.88 -9.55 -11.33
CA VAL A 169 -5.96 -8.54 -12.40
C VAL A 169 -7.23 -7.72 -12.24
N LEU A 170 -7.09 -6.40 -12.32
CA LEU A 170 -8.19 -5.47 -12.45
C LEU A 170 -7.98 -4.63 -13.71
N GLU A 171 -8.84 -4.81 -14.70
CA GLU A 171 -8.89 -3.96 -15.88
C GLU A 171 -9.63 -2.66 -15.52
N ILE A 172 -8.99 -1.52 -15.82
CA ILE A 172 -9.59 -0.20 -15.67
C ILE A 172 -10.19 0.16 -17.02
N SER A 173 -11.49 -0.04 -17.18
CA SER A 173 -12.22 0.43 -18.35
C SER A 173 -12.13 1.95 -18.45
N ARG A 174 -11.86 2.45 -19.66
CA ARG A 174 -11.83 3.88 -19.98
C ARG A 174 -13.18 4.55 -19.81
#